data_AF-A0A1C5WFB0-F1
#
_entry.id   AF-A0A1C5WFB0-F1
#
_cell.length_a   1.000
_cell.length_b   1.000
_cell.length_c   1.000
_cell.angle_alpha   90.00
_cell.angle_beta   90.00
_cell.angle_gamma   90.00
#
_symmetry.space_group_name_H-M   'P 1'
#
loop_
_entity.id
_entity.type
_entity.pdbx_description
1 polymer ?
#
loop_
_entity_poly.entity_id
_entity_poly.type
_entity_poly.pdbx_seq_one_letter_code
_entity_poly.pdbx_strand_id
1 'polypeptide(L)'
;MTFDDITENGKLWAVRFNGEPENELSKLFAKWNDTDWLRSFFIENIDDLSSYFKIMDITQAVKDTIEDSDELECVFLDLSPEADLSMFFRPLSNSETSDVMLQKEKARLKRRLRHSSWLRLYAIKLVSGVYIITGGAIKLTATMQEREHTRNELTKLEKVHRYLLEENITDDIGFMEYLND
;
A
#
# COMPACT_ATOMS: atom_id res chain seq x y z
N MET A 1 12.38 -7.68 -11.17
CA MET A 1 10.96 -7.39 -10.87
C MET A 1 10.45 -6.51 -12.00
N THR A 2 9.15 -6.44 -12.22
CA THR A 2 8.57 -5.52 -13.22
C THR A 2 7.62 -4.54 -12.53
N PHE A 3 7.20 -3.50 -13.24
CA PHE A 3 6.30 -2.48 -12.75
C PHE A 3 5.15 -2.31 -13.72
N ASP A 4 3.93 -2.48 -13.24
CA ASP A 4 2.71 -2.37 -14.03
C ASP A 4 2.14 -0.95 -13.87
N ASP A 5 1.79 -0.28 -14.96
CA ASP A 5 1.06 1.01 -14.92
C ASP A 5 -0.39 0.73 -14.52
N ILE A 6 -0.81 1.28 -13.39
CA ILE A 6 -2.14 1.06 -12.83
C ILE A 6 -3.15 2.07 -13.37
N THR A 7 -2.72 3.31 -13.61
CA THR A 7 -3.61 4.39 -14.04
C THR A 7 -3.52 4.69 -15.53
N GLU A 8 -2.71 3.93 -16.28
CA GLU A 8 -2.47 4.05 -17.72
C GLU A 8 -2.00 5.46 -18.16
N ASN A 9 -1.48 6.23 -17.21
CA ASN A 9 -1.03 7.60 -17.40
C ASN A 9 0.34 7.86 -16.73
N GLY A 10 1.00 6.79 -16.28
CA GLY A 10 2.32 6.83 -15.67
C GLY A 10 2.41 7.44 -14.27
N LYS A 11 1.28 7.68 -13.59
CA LYS A 11 1.28 8.28 -12.23
C LYS A 11 1.30 7.25 -11.10
N LEU A 12 0.62 6.12 -11.26
CA LEU A 12 0.58 5.08 -10.25
C LEU A 12 1.03 3.76 -10.87
N TRP A 13 2.03 3.18 -10.25
CA TRP A 13 2.60 1.90 -10.65
C TRP A 13 2.46 0.91 -9.52
N ALA A 14 2.51 -0.38 -9.83
CA ALA A 14 2.64 -1.43 -8.81
C ALA A 14 3.73 -2.42 -9.19
N VAL A 15 4.53 -2.82 -8.19
CA VAL A 15 5.56 -3.83 -8.39
C VAL A 15 4.94 -5.20 -8.62
N ARG A 16 5.49 -5.94 -9.58
CA ARG A 16 5.29 -7.39 -9.74
C ARG A 16 6.62 -8.09 -9.47
N PHE A 17 6.67 -8.86 -8.39
CA PHE A 17 7.88 -9.61 -8.04
C PHE A 17 8.08 -10.80 -8.98
N ASN A 18 9.34 -11.21 -9.17
CA ASN A 18 9.68 -12.30 -10.09
C ASN A 18 8.94 -13.59 -9.70
N GLY A 19 8.28 -14.21 -10.67
CA GLY A 19 7.52 -15.46 -10.48
C GLY A 19 6.09 -15.26 -9.96
N GLU A 20 5.69 -14.03 -9.62
CA GLU A 20 4.32 -13.71 -9.25
C GLU A 20 3.46 -13.48 -10.52
N PRO A 21 2.22 -14.01 -10.56
CA PRO A 21 1.35 -13.83 -11.72
C PRO A 21 0.80 -12.41 -11.84
N GLU A 22 0.67 -11.70 -10.71
CA GLU A 22 -0.01 -10.41 -10.58
C GLU A 22 0.88 -9.43 -9.79
N ASN A 23 0.68 -8.13 -10.01
CA ASN A 23 1.33 -7.10 -9.19
C ASN A 23 0.76 -7.06 -7.77
N GLU A 24 1.51 -6.43 -6.87
CA GLU A 24 1.17 -6.37 -5.45
C GLU A 24 -0.13 -5.62 -5.17
N LEU A 25 -0.53 -4.63 -5.99
CA LEU A 25 -1.79 -3.91 -5.77
C LEU A 25 -3.00 -4.78 -6.10
N SER A 26 -3.00 -5.44 -7.26
CA SER A 26 -4.06 -6.39 -7.66
C SER A 26 -4.20 -7.53 -6.65
N LYS A 27 -3.07 -8.09 -6.18
CA LYS A 27 -3.07 -9.13 -5.13
C LYS A 27 -3.68 -8.65 -3.82
N LEU A 28 -3.46 -7.39 -3.43
CA LEU A 28 -4.04 -6.83 -2.21
C LEU A 28 -5.54 -6.69 -2.33
N PHE A 29 -6.07 -6.12 -3.41
CA PHE A 29 -7.50 -5.95 -3.59
C PHE A 29 -8.23 -7.29 -3.69
N ALA A 30 -7.68 -8.28 -4.42
CA ALA A 30 -8.23 -9.63 -4.45
C ALA A 30 -8.32 -10.23 -3.03
N LYS A 31 -7.29 -10.02 -2.21
CA LYS A 31 -7.20 -10.53 -0.85
C LYS A 31 -8.11 -9.78 0.15
N TRP A 32 -8.27 -8.48 -0.02
CA TRP A 32 -9.15 -7.64 0.81
C TRP A 32 -10.63 -7.78 0.42
N ASN A 33 -10.93 -8.40 -0.71
CA ASN A 33 -12.29 -8.78 -1.12
C ASN A 33 -12.60 -10.27 -0.86
N ASP A 34 -11.64 -11.06 -0.37
CA ASP A 34 -11.85 -12.47 0.01
C ASP A 34 -12.38 -12.57 1.47
N THR A 35 -13.66 -12.88 1.60
CA THR A 35 -14.33 -13.00 2.90
C THR A 35 -13.76 -14.12 3.79
N ASP A 36 -13.36 -15.24 3.20
CA ASP A 36 -12.87 -16.40 3.95
C ASP A 36 -11.46 -16.13 4.47
N TRP A 37 -10.62 -15.50 3.64
CA TRP A 37 -9.31 -15.05 4.05
C TRP A 37 -9.40 -13.99 5.16
N LEU A 38 -10.23 -12.96 4.99
CA LEU A 38 -10.42 -11.90 5.99
C LEU A 38 -10.90 -12.46 7.33
N ARG A 39 -11.88 -13.36 7.31
CA ARG A 39 -12.39 -13.98 8.52
C ARG A 39 -11.28 -14.72 9.26
N SER A 40 -10.47 -15.49 8.54
CA SER A 40 -9.32 -16.21 9.10
C SER A 40 -8.30 -15.24 9.70
N PHE A 41 -7.94 -14.19 8.95
CA PHE A 41 -7.02 -13.16 9.41
C PHE A 41 -7.48 -12.48 10.71
N PHE A 42 -8.76 -12.10 10.81
CA PHE A 42 -9.28 -11.45 12.02
C PHE A 42 -9.44 -12.40 13.20
N ILE A 43 -9.70 -13.68 12.98
CA ILE A 43 -9.67 -14.69 14.06
C ILE A 43 -8.25 -14.80 14.63
N GLU A 44 -7.25 -14.91 13.77
CA GLU A 44 -5.84 -15.05 14.17
C GLU A 44 -5.28 -13.79 14.86
N ASN A 45 -5.83 -12.61 14.55
CA ASN A 45 -5.35 -11.32 15.05
C ASN A 45 -6.39 -10.59 15.93
N ILE A 46 -7.32 -11.32 16.55
CA ILE A 46 -8.41 -10.73 17.36
C ILE A 46 -7.90 -9.92 18.56
N ASP A 47 -6.78 -10.35 19.16
CA ASP A 47 -6.17 -9.65 20.28
C ASP A 47 -5.64 -8.26 19.88
N ASP A 48 -5.08 -8.12 18.67
CA ASP A 48 -4.66 -6.82 18.15
C ASP A 48 -5.86 -5.94 17.82
N LEU A 49 -6.86 -6.52 17.14
CA LEU A 49 -8.08 -5.80 16.78
C LEU A 49 -8.78 -5.24 18.03
N SER A 50 -8.92 -6.06 19.07
CA SER A 50 -9.58 -5.66 20.32
C SER A 50 -8.73 -4.72 21.15
N SER A 51 -7.41 -4.91 21.23
CA SER A 51 -6.53 -4.05 22.03
C SER A 51 -6.33 -2.67 21.39
N TYR A 52 -6.16 -2.60 20.07
CA TYR A 52 -5.81 -1.36 19.37
C TYR A 52 -7.04 -0.62 18.83
N PHE A 53 -8.01 -1.32 18.25
CA PHE A 53 -9.21 -0.73 17.65
C PHE A 53 -10.47 -0.84 18.51
N LYS A 54 -10.43 -1.60 19.62
CA LYS A 54 -11.57 -1.83 20.52
C LYS A 54 -12.78 -2.50 19.83
N ILE A 55 -12.50 -3.28 18.80
CA ILE A 55 -13.50 -4.05 18.05
C ILE A 55 -13.31 -5.53 18.37
N MET A 56 -14.41 -6.23 18.66
CA MET A 56 -14.41 -7.68 18.93
C MET A 56 -15.31 -8.46 17.95
N ASP A 57 -16.12 -7.77 17.15
CA ASP A 57 -16.99 -8.40 16.16
C ASP A 57 -16.21 -8.62 14.86
N ILE A 58 -15.86 -9.88 14.60
CA ILE A 58 -15.15 -10.32 13.39
C ILE A 58 -16.01 -10.09 12.15
N THR A 59 -17.32 -10.31 12.22
CA THR A 59 -18.20 -10.11 11.07
C THR A 59 -18.24 -8.63 10.68
N GLN A 60 -18.27 -7.76 11.68
CA GLN A 60 -18.18 -6.32 11.44
C GLN A 60 -16.82 -5.93 10.87
N ALA A 61 -15.71 -6.48 11.39
CA ALA A 61 -14.37 -6.19 10.89
C ALA A 61 -14.17 -6.63 9.43
N VAL A 62 -14.73 -7.77 9.03
CA VAL A 62 -14.74 -8.22 7.62
C VAL A 62 -15.48 -7.21 6.75
N LYS A 63 -16.71 -6.83 7.12
CA LYS A 63 -17.51 -5.83 6.37
C LYS A 63 -16.80 -4.49 6.27
N ASP A 64 -16.27 -4.00 7.39
CA ASP A 64 -15.50 -2.75 7.47
C ASP A 64 -14.29 -2.78 6.52
N THR A 65 -13.63 -3.92 6.41
CA THR A 65 -12.47 -4.08 5.54
C THR A 65 -12.84 -4.06 4.07
N ILE A 66 -13.93 -4.73 3.68
CA ILE A 66 -14.41 -4.72 2.29
C ILE A 66 -14.85 -3.30 1.92
N GLU A 67 -15.63 -2.63 2.77
CA GLU A 67 -16.06 -1.25 2.53
C GLU A 67 -14.88 -0.24 2.45
N ASP A 68 -13.80 -0.48 3.19
CA ASP A 68 -12.56 0.29 3.08
C ASP A 68 -11.78 -0.08 1.80
N SER A 69 -11.79 -1.35 1.40
CA SER A 69 -11.14 -1.83 0.18
C SER A 69 -11.79 -1.22 -1.05
N ASP A 70 -13.12 -1.26 -1.14
CA ASP A 70 -13.90 -0.67 -2.23
C ASP A 70 -13.63 0.85 -2.35
N GLU A 71 -13.57 1.58 -1.22
CA GLU A 71 -13.25 3.02 -1.25
C GLU A 71 -11.81 3.26 -1.71
N LEU A 72 -10.84 2.46 -1.25
CA LEU A 72 -9.46 2.57 -1.74
C LEU A 72 -9.38 2.29 -3.24
N GLU A 73 -10.07 1.25 -3.71
CA GLU A 73 -10.09 0.89 -5.12
C GLU A 73 -10.66 2.03 -5.97
N CYS A 74 -11.80 2.60 -5.59
CA CYS A 74 -12.34 3.80 -6.24
C CYS A 74 -11.35 4.99 -6.19
N VAL A 75 -10.71 5.21 -5.02
CA VAL A 75 -9.77 6.32 -4.85
C VAL A 75 -8.49 6.14 -5.66
N PHE A 76 -8.07 4.93 -6.03
CA PHE A 76 -6.81 4.71 -6.74
C PHE A 76 -6.97 4.32 -8.20
N LEU A 77 -8.07 3.64 -8.57
CA LEU A 77 -8.34 3.20 -9.94
C LEU A 77 -9.23 4.17 -10.72
N ASP A 78 -10.15 4.89 -10.06
CA ASP A 78 -11.03 5.88 -10.71
C ASP A 78 -10.48 7.32 -10.61
N LEU A 79 -9.18 7.47 -10.37
CA LEU A 79 -8.56 8.78 -10.32
C LEU A 79 -8.67 9.45 -11.68
N SER A 80 -9.25 10.65 -11.71
CA SER A 80 -9.14 11.49 -12.88
C SER A 80 -7.64 11.72 -13.18
N PRO A 81 -7.24 11.82 -14.45
CA PRO A 81 -5.85 12.09 -14.82
C PRO A 81 -5.27 13.33 -14.12
N GLU A 82 -6.11 14.26 -13.68
CA GLU A 82 -5.74 15.50 -12.98
C GLU A 82 -5.64 15.35 -11.46
N ALA A 83 -6.00 14.19 -10.90
CA ALA A 83 -5.99 13.99 -9.46
C ALA A 83 -4.57 14.03 -8.89
N ASP A 84 -4.46 14.68 -7.73
CA ASP A 84 -3.19 14.81 -7.01
C ASP A 84 -3.01 13.65 -6.03
N LEU A 85 -2.26 12.64 -6.46
CA LEU A 85 -1.92 11.46 -5.66
C LEU A 85 -1.21 11.81 -4.35
N SER A 86 -0.48 12.93 -4.31
CA SER A 86 0.30 13.33 -3.12
C SER A 86 -0.59 13.60 -1.91
N MET A 87 -1.88 13.87 -2.11
CA MET A 87 -2.84 14.07 -1.01
C MET A 87 -3.16 12.78 -0.24
N PHE A 88 -2.91 11.61 -0.84
CA PHE A 88 -3.22 10.30 -0.25
C PHE A 88 -2.02 9.67 0.44
N PHE A 89 -0.80 10.04 0.04
CA PHE A 89 0.43 9.51 0.60
C PHE A 89 1.06 10.44 1.64
N ARG A 90 1.77 9.83 2.58
CA ARG A 90 2.53 10.51 3.63
C ARG A 90 3.82 9.74 3.90
N PRO A 91 4.89 10.40 4.34
CA PRO A 91 6.12 9.72 4.75
C PRO A 91 5.86 8.54 5.68
N LEU A 92 6.53 7.41 5.43
CA LEU A 92 6.41 6.21 6.24
C LEU A 92 6.94 6.48 7.65
N SER A 93 8.10 7.12 7.76
CA SER A 93 8.66 7.62 9.02
C SER A 93 8.31 9.10 9.24
N ASN A 94 8.01 9.46 10.49
CA ASN A 94 7.76 10.86 10.88
C ASN A 94 9.06 11.70 10.95
N SER A 95 10.23 11.06 10.86
CA SER A 95 11.54 11.72 10.91
C SER A 95 12.09 12.08 9.53
N GLU A 96 11.46 11.61 8.45
CA GLU A 96 11.91 11.85 7.09
C GLU A 96 11.36 13.18 6.57
N THR A 97 12.25 14.05 6.08
CA THR A 97 11.87 15.26 5.33
C THR A 97 11.30 14.87 3.96
N SER A 98 10.37 15.66 3.43
CA SER A 98 9.59 15.35 2.20
C SER A 98 10.39 15.33 0.88
N ASP A 99 11.67 15.71 0.92
CA ASP A 99 12.54 15.91 -0.25
C ASP A 99 13.64 14.84 -0.39
N VAL A 100 13.50 13.69 0.27
CA VAL A 100 14.43 12.57 0.08
C VAL A 100 14.08 11.82 -1.21
N MET A 101 15.07 11.55 -2.06
CA MET A 101 14.89 10.72 -3.25
C MET A 101 14.32 9.34 -2.89
N LEU A 102 13.43 8.81 -3.71
CA LEU A 102 12.79 7.50 -3.50
C LEU A 102 12.14 7.37 -2.11
N GLN A 103 11.50 8.44 -1.62
CA GLN A 103 10.92 8.44 -0.29
C GLN A 103 9.90 7.30 -0.11
N LYS A 104 10.01 6.61 1.02
CA LYS A 104 9.06 5.58 1.44
C LYS A 104 7.83 6.25 2.00
N GLU A 105 6.69 6.02 1.38
CA GLU A 105 5.41 6.61 1.79
C GLU A 105 4.35 5.54 2.07
N LYS A 106 3.29 5.97 2.76
CA LYS A 106 2.12 5.17 3.09
C LYS A 106 0.84 5.93 2.78
N ALA A 107 -0.15 5.22 2.25
CA ALA A 107 -1.51 5.70 2.10
C ALA A 107 -2.46 4.99 3.07
N ARG A 108 -3.51 5.69 3.46
CA ARG A 108 -4.55 5.23 4.39
C ARG A 108 -5.82 6.05 4.14
N LEU A 109 -6.98 5.40 4.21
CA LEU A 109 -8.25 6.14 4.22
C LEU A 109 -8.41 7.04 5.44
N LYS A 110 -9.16 8.13 5.25
CA LYS A 110 -9.53 9.03 6.34
C LYS A 110 -10.42 8.30 7.35
N ARG A 111 -10.44 8.82 8.59
CA ARG A 111 -11.24 8.23 9.66
C ARG A 111 -12.73 8.36 9.35
N ARG A 112 -13.48 7.26 9.43
CA ARG A 112 -14.95 7.23 9.36
C ARG A 112 -15.54 7.34 10.77
N LEU A 113 -16.85 7.60 10.86
CA LEU A 113 -17.58 7.68 12.14
C LEU A 113 -17.53 6.36 12.93
N ARG A 114 -17.56 5.21 12.24
CA ARG A 114 -17.60 3.88 12.85
C ARG A 114 -16.22 3.36 13.28
N HIS A 115 -15.21 3.50 12.41
CA HIS A 115 -13.83 3.08 12.72
C HIS A 115 -12.80 3.94 11.97
N SER A 116 -11.56 3.89 12.45
CA SER A 116 -10.42 4.33 11.64
C SER A 116 -10.00 3.19 10.74
N SER A 117 -9.65 3.49 9.48
CA SER A 117 -9.14 2.44 8.59
C SER A 117 -7.85 1.82 9.13
N TRP A 118 -7.78 0.49 9.07
CA TRP A 118 -6.57 -0.32 9.34
C TRP A 118 -5.83 -0.71 8.07
N LEU A 119 -6.39 -0.44 6.88
CA LEU A 119 -5.71 -0.69 5.62
C LEU A 119 -4.59 0.33 5.42
N ARG A 120 -3.44 -0.16 4.97
CA ARG A 120 -2.34 0.68 4.51
C ARG A 120 -1.83 0.14 3.18
N LEU A 121 -1.59 1.05 2.25
CA LEU A 121 -0.78 0.82 1.07
C LEU A 121 0.59 1.43 1.30
N TYR A 122 1.63 0.75 0.85
CA TYR A 122 3.02 1.18 0.96
C TYR A 122 3.58 1.46 -0.43
N ALA A 123 4.31 2.55 -0.57
CA ALA A 123 4.81 3.00 -1.86
C ALA A 123 6.20 3.63 -1.77
N ILE A 124 6.89 3.63 -2.91
CA ILE A 124 8.05 4.48 -3.16
C ILE A 124 7.57 5.68 -3.99
N LYS A 125 7.87 6.89 -3.52
CA LYS A 125 7.65 8.13 -4.26
C LYS A 125 8.83 8.39 -5.18
N LEU A 126 8.59 8.44 -6.49
CA LEU A 126 9.61 8.83 -7.47
C LEU A 126 9.75 10.35 -7.46
N VAL A 127 8.65 11.04 -7.77
CA VAL A 127 8.48 12.49 -7.67
C VAL A 127 7.07 12.81 -7.16
N SER A 128 6.78 14.08 -6.90
CA SER A 128 5.44 14.48 -6.46
C SER A 128 4.38 14.07 -7.49
N GLY A 129 3.47 13.17 -7.09
CA GLY A 129 2.40 12.67 -7.94
C GLY A 129 2.72 11.40 -8.74
N VAL A 130 3.94 10.84 -8.60
CA VAL A 130 4.33 9.56 -9.24
C VAL A 130 4.81 8.56 -8.19
N TYR A 131 4.12 7.42 -8.11
CA TYR A 131 4.28 6.45 -7.03
C TYR A 131 4.36 5.01 -7.53
N ILE A 132 5.15 4.18 -6.85
CA ILE A 132 5.22 2.74 -7.05
C ILE A 132 4.70 2.05 -5.79
N ILE A 133 3.53 1.40 -5.86
CA ILE A 133 3.02 0.54 -4.80
C ILE A 133 3.89 -0.70 -4.68
N THR A 134 4.37 -0.97 -3.47
CA THR A 134 5.20 -2.13 -3.16
C THR A 134 4.46 -3.24 -2.42
N GLY A 135 3.27 -2.92 -1.91
CA GLY A 135 2.50 -3.81 -1.05
C GLY A 135 1.58 -3.07 -0.09
N GLY A 136 1.05 -3.78 0.91
CA GLY A 136 0.00 -3.29 1.79
C GLY A 136 -0.37 -4.28 2.88
N ALA A 137 -1.05 -3.78 3.92
CA ALA A 137 -1.42 -4.57 5.08
C ALA A 137 -2.70 -4.11 5.75
N ILE A 138 -3.40 -5.06 6.38
CA ILE A 138 -4.33 -4.79 7.49
C ILE A 138 -3.46 -4.63 8.75
N LYS A 139 -3.18 -3.39 9.16
CA LYS A 139 -2.29 -3.11 10.28
C LYS A 139 -3.07 -2.84 11.55
N LEU A 140 -3.05 -3.82 12.44
CA LEU A 140 -3.79 -3.80 13.71
C LEU A 140 -2.96 -3.30 14.92
N THR A 141 -1.72 -2.88 14.69
CA THR A 141 -0.77 -2.46 15.74
C THR A 141 -0.24 -1.05 15.54
N ALA A 142 0.55 -0.52 16.48
CA ALA A 142 1.12 0.82 16.42
C ALA A 142 2.25 0.96 15.39
N THR A 143 3.11 -0.05 15.27
CA THR A 143 4.31 -0.11 14.43
C THR A 143 4.26 -1.34 13.52
N MET A 144 5.06 -1.34 12.43
CA MET A 144 5.08 -2.46 11.47
C MET A 144 5.97 -3.62 11.94
N GLN A 145 6.77 -3.42 12.98
CA GLN A 145 7.72 -4.39 13.50
C GLN A 145 7.07 -5.45 14.40
N GLU A 146 5.87 -5.14 14.90
CA GLU A 146 5.14 -5.95 15.88
C GLU A 146 4.59 -7.26 15.30
N ARG A 147 4.23 -7.30 14.01
CA ARG A 147 3.62 -8.48 13.39
C ARG A 147 4.32 -8.90 12.11
N GLU A 148 4.36 -10.20 11.86
CA GLU A 148 5.06 -10.78 10.71
C GLU A 148 4.53 -10.22 9.38
N HIS A 149 3.22 -10.17 9.19
CA HIS A 149 2.62 -9.67 7.95
C HIS A 149 3.04 -8.22 7.64
N THR A 150 3.14 -7.34 8.64
CA THR A 150 3.61 -5.95 8.42
C THR A 150 5.12 -5.84 8.28
N ARG A 151 5.91 -6.71 8.94
CA ARG A 151 7.36 -6.80 8.72
C ARG A 151 7.69 -7.24 7.30
N ASN A 152 6.94 -8.18 6.75
CA ASN A 152 7.14 -8.66 5.39
C ASN A 152 6.93 -7.52 4.37
N GLU A 153 5.96 -6.63 4.62
CA GLU A 153 5.77 -5.44 3.79
C GLU A 153 6.92 -4.43 3.90
N LEU A 154 7.53 -4.26 5.09
CA LEU A 154 8.78 -3.48 5.20
C LEU A 154 9.88 -4.10 4.34
N THR A 155 10.05 -5.43 4.38
CA THR A 155 11.07 -6.11 3.57
C THR A 155 10.84 -5.92 2.08
N LYS A 156 9.59 -6.00 1.60
CA LYS A 156 9.25 -5.71 0.20
C LYS A 156 9.57 -4.27 -0.18
N LEU A 157 9.17 -3.32 0.64
CA LEU A 157 9.42 -1.89 0.42
C LEU A 157 10.92 -1.58 0.32
N GLU A 158 11.73 -2.11 1.24
CA GLU A 158 13.19 -1.96 1.18
C GLU A 158 13.80 -2.63 -0.05
N LYS A 159 13.26 -3.78 -0.46
CA LYS A 159 13.74 -4.51 -1.65
C LYS A 159 13.50 -3.71 -2.92
N VAL A 160 12.32 -3.12 -3.09
CA VAL A 160 12.02 -2.25 -4.24
C VAL A 160 12.88 -1.00 -4.22
N HIS A 161 12.97 -0.34 -3.07
CA HIS A 161 13.81 0.85 -2.92
C HIS A 161 15.27 0.59 -3.31
N ARG A 162 15.86 -0.52 -2.85
CA ARG A 162 17.22 -0.90 -3.20
C ARG A 162 17.38 -1.22 -4.69
N TYR A 163 16.42 -1.93 -5.26
CA TYR A 163 16.43 -2.27 -6.69
C TYR A 163 16.49 -1.00 -7.55
N LEU A 164 15.65 0.00 -7.26
CA LEU A 164 15.65 1.26 -8.00
C LEU A 164 17.02 1.97 -7.92
N LEU A 165 17.65 1.98 -6.74
CA LEU A 165 19.00 2.54 -6.58
C LEU A 165 20.07 1.77 -7.36
N GLU A 166 20.00 0.43 -7.38
CA GLU A 166 20.95 -0.43 -8.10
C GLU A 166 20.85 -0.24 -9.62
N GLU A 167 19.65 0.03 -10.13
CA GLU A 167 19.38 0.38 -11.53
C GLU A 167 19.62 1.88 -11.85
N ASN A 168 20.17 2.66 -10.91
CA ASN A 168 20.37 4.11 -11.00
C ASN A 168 19.08 4.92 -11.30
N ILE A 169 17.93 4.40 -10.91
CA ILE A 169 16.64 5.09 -11.03
C ILE A 169 16.46 5.98 -9.80
N THR A 170 16.57 7.29 -9.99
CA THR A 170 16.49 8.28 -8.89
C THR A 170 15.26 9.18 -8.96
N ASP A 171 14.56 9.21 -10.09
CA ASP A 171 13.38 10.03 -10.35
C ASP A 171 12.45 9.35 -11.36
N ASP A 172 11.39 10.06 -11.77
CA ASP A 172 10.42 9.59 -12.76
C ASP A 172 11.01 9.51 -14.17
N ILE A 173 11.91 10.42 -14.55
CA ILE A 173 12.55 10.39 -15.89
C ILE A 173 13.37 9.12 -16.04
N GLY A 174 14.28 8.84 -15.11
CA GLY A 174 15.10 7.64 -15.14
C GLY A 174 14.27 6.36 -15.04
N PHE A 175 13.14 6.41 -14.34
CA PHE A 175 12.21 5.29 -14.27
C PHE A 175 11.52 5.03 -15.63
N MET A 176 11.08 6.08 -16.32
CA MET A 176 10.45 5.95 -17.64
C MET A 176 11.47 5.51 -18.70
N GLU A 177 12.71 5.97 -18.63
CA GLU A 177 13.80 5.47 -19.48
C GLU A 177 14.01 3.96 -19.29
N TYR A 178 14.12 3.51 -18.03
CA TYR A 178 14.26 2.09 -17.70
C TYR A 178 13.11 1.22 -18.24
N LEU A 179 11.87 1.73 -18.26
CA LEU A 179 10.72 0.98 -18.78
C LEU A 179 10.70 0.84 -20.31
N ASN A 180 11.45 1.69 -21.03
CA ASN A 180 11.49 1.70 -22.50
C ASN A 180 12.67 0.89 -23.08
N ASP A 181 13.61 0.45 -22.25
CA ASP A 181 14.75 -0.40 -22.62
C ASP A 181 14.39 -1.91 -22.63
#